data_AF-A0A1B6F787-F1
#
_entry.id   AF-A0A1B6F787-F1
#
_cell.length_a   1.000
_cell.length_b   1.000
_cell.length_c   1.000
_cell.angle_alpha   90.00
_cell.angle_beta   90.00
_cell.angle_gamma   90.00
#
_symmetry.space_group_name_H-M   'P 1'
#
loop_
_entity.id
_entity.type
_entity.pdbx_description
1 polymer ?
#
loop_
_entity_poly.entity_id
_entity_poly.type
_entity_poly.pdbx_seq_one_letter_code
_entity_poly.pdbx_strand_id
1 'polypeptide(L)'
;MEGILHKLILPDNDVINEGTKELQAELKKSDAVPALCSVIGSSPDPQIRQLAGIILKKKLTKHRYWLKLPLETRQFVKQGLMQSLVNDQEKSVKTAIGQVIGVLIRHEIPENGWPELMQ
;
A
#
# COMPACT_ATOMS: atom_id res chain seq x y z
N MET A 1 -7.11 9.75 1.39
CA MET A 1 -6.95 8.34 1.00
C MET A 1 -8.08 7.47 1.53
N GLU A 2 -8.23 7.31 2.85
CA GLU A 2 -9.24 6.41 3.45
C GLU A 2 -10.68 6.67 2.97
N GLY A 3 -11.15 7.92 2.99
CA GLY A 3 -12.48 8.27 2.51
C GLY A 3 -12.72 7.92 1.02
N ILE A 4 -11.67 7.98 0.19
CA ILE A 4 -11.75 7.56 -1.23
C ILE A 4 -11.91 6.05 -1.32
N LEU A 5 -11.17 5.29 -0.50
CA LEU A 5 -11.27 3.84 -0.45
C LEU A 5 -12.64 3.38 0.07
N HIS A 6 -13.22 4.12 1.02
CA HIS A 6 -14.56 3.85 1.53
C HIS A 6 -15.62 3.94 0.42
N LYS A 7 -15.54 4.95 -0.46
CA LYS A 7 -16.44 5.05 -1.62
C LYS A 7 -16.41 3.81 -2.53
N LEU A 8 -15.27 3.11 -2.60
CA LEU A 8 -15.08 1.94 -3.46
C LEU A 8 -15.67 0.63 -2.90
N ILE A 9 -16.03 0.60 -1.62
CA ILE A 9 -16.61 -0.60 -0.98
C ILE A 9 -18.13 -0.46 -0.74
N LEU A 10 -18.70 0.71 -1.05
CA LEU A 10 -20.14 0.93 -0.94
C LEU A 10 -20.89 0.26 -2.10
N PRO A 11 -22.10 -0.28 -1.87
CA PRO A 11 -22.91 -0.91 -2.91
C PRO A 11 -23.67 0.13 -3.77
N ASP A 12 -22.97 1.18 -4.23
CA ASP A 12 -23.52 2.26 -5.05
C ASP A 12 -22.58 2.55 -6.22
N ASN A 13 -23.06 2.29 -7.44
CA ASN A 13 -22.26 2.41 -8.65
C ASN A 13 -21.81 3.85 -8.95
N ASP A 14 -22.64 4.85 -8.64
CA ASP A 14 -22.29 6.25 -8.91
C ASP A 14 -21.20 6.70 -7.94
N VAL A 15 -21.32 6.31 -6.67
CA VAL A 15 -20.30 6.56 -5.64
C VAL A 15 -19.00 5.81 -5.94
N ILE A 16 -19.06 4.56 -6.40
CA ILE A 16 -17.86 3.80 -6.82
C ILE A 16 -17.19 4.49 -8.01
N ASN A 17 -17.96 4.96 -8.99
CA ASN A 17 -17.43 5.63 -10.18
C ASN A 17 -16.73 6.95 -9.82
N GLU A 18 -17.33 7.73 -8.92
CA GLU A 18 -16.73 8.95 -8.37
C GLU A 18 -15.45 8.64 -7.60
N GLY A 19 -15.52 7.70 -6.64
CA GLY A 19 -14.36 7.28 -5.84
C GLY A 19 -13.23 6.73 -6.69
N THR A 20 -13.53 6.06 -7.80
CA THR A 20 -12.52 5.57 -8.75
C THR A 20 -11.82 6.72 -9.46
N LYS A 21 -12.55 7.77 -9.88
CA LYS A 21 -11.95 8.96 -10.50
C LYS A 21 -11.06 9.71 -9.50
N GLU A 22 -11.54 9.88 -8.27
CA GLU A 22 -10.77 10.48 -7.17
C GLU A 22 -9.50 9.68 -6.88
N LEU A 23 -9.61 8.35 -6.78
CA LEU A 23 -8.45 7.49 -6.55
C LEU A 23 -7.42 7.62 -7.69
N GLN A 24 -7.86 7.64 -8.95
CA GLN A 24 -6.95 7.81 -10.08
C GLN A 24 -6.22 9.16 -10.06
N ALA A 25 -6.89 10.23 -9.63
CA ALA A 25 -6.27 11.53 -9.46
C ALA A 25 -5.28 11.52 -8.27
N GLU A 26 -5.68 10.96 -7.14
CA GLU A 26 -4.87 10.87 -5.93
C GLU A 26 -3.61 10.05 -6.16
N LEU A 27 -3.70 8.93 -6.87
CA LEU A 27 -2.56 8.06 -7.19
C LEU A 27 -1.50 8.71 -8.08
N LYS A 28 -1.77 9.89 -8.67
CA LYS A 28 -0.76 10.65 -9.44
C LYS A 28 0.10 11.54 -8.55
N LYS A 29 -0.34 11.85 -7.33
CA LYS A 29 0.41 12.67 -6.37
C LYS A 29 1.59 11.90 -5.77
N SER A 30 2.57 12.63 -5.25
CA SER A 30 3.79 12.07 -4.65
C SER A 30 3.54 11.40 -3.29
N ASP A 31 2.50 11.83 -2.58
CA ASP A 31 2.11 11.35 -1.24
C ASP A 31 1.22 10.10 -1.27
N ALA A 32 0.78 9.65 -2.45
CA ALA A 32 -0.13 8.52 -2.60
C ALA A 32 0.40 7.22 -1.95
N VAL A 33 1.71 6.96 -2.07
CA VAL A 33 2.35 5.76 -1.50
C VAL A 33 2.39 5.82 0.04
N PRO A 34 2.94 6.88 0.66
CA PRO A 34 2.83 7.08 2.12
C PRO A 34 1.40 7.00 2.64
N ALA A 35 0.45 7.61 1.92
CA ALA A 35 -0.95 7.65 2.33
C ALA A 35 -1.60 6.25 2.33
N LEU A 36 -1.35 5.44 1.29
CA LEU A 36 -1.80 4.04 1.26
C LEU A 36 -1.16 3.22 2.39
N CYS A 37 0.14 3.39 2.62
CA CYS A 37 0.85 2.68 3.70
C CYS A 37 0.31 3.04 5.09
N SER A 38 -0.02 4.33 5.30
CA SER A 38 -0.62 4.79 6.55
C SER A 38 -1.99 4.14 6.78
N VAL A 39 -2.85 4.11 5.75
CA VAL A 39 -4.18 3.47 5.83
C VAL A 39 -4.07 1.98 6.19
N ILE A 40 -3.09 1.25 5.62
CA ILE A 40 -2.83 -0.15 5.97
C ILE A 40 -2.49 -0.31 7.47
N GLY A 41 -1.80 0.66 8.07
CA GLY A 41 -1.41 0.59 9.48
C GLY A 41 -2.43 1.14 10.48
N SER A 42 -3.35 2.01 10.05
CA SER A 42 -4.19 2.79 10.97
C SER A 42 -5.70 2.61 10.81
N SER A 43 -6.19 2.15 9.65
CA SER A 43 -7.64 2.08 9.42
C SER A 43 -8.30 1.06 10.36
N PRO A 44 -9.41 1.40 11.03
CA PRO A 44 -10.16 0.46 11.85
C PRO A 44 -10.82 -0.64 11.02
N ASP A 45 -11.14 -0.36 9.76
CA ASP A 45 -11.82 -1.28 8.85
C ASP A 45 -10.83 -2.22 8.12
N PRO A 46 -10.91 -3.56 8.32
CA PRO A 46 -10.10 -4.55 7.62
C PRO A 46 -10.21 -4.50 6.10
N GLN A 47 -11.40 -4.26 5.57
CA GLN A 47 -11.64 -4.25 4.12
C GLN A 47 -10.89 -3.08 3.48
N ILE A 48 -10.88 -1.93 4.16
CA ILE A 48 -10.13 -0.75 3.75
C ILE A 48 -8.61 -1.00 3.81
N ARG A 49 -8.11 -1.61 4.89
CA ARG A 49 -6.68 -1.97 5.00
C ARG A 49 -6.26 -2.94 3.88
N GLN A 50 -7.08 -3.97 3.63
CA GLN A 50 -6.83 -4.92 2.55
C GLN A 50 -6.82 -4.23 1.18
N LEU A 51 -7.81 -3.38 0.90
CA LEU A 51 -7.92 -2.65 -0.36
C LEU A 51 -6.72 -1.71 -0.58
N ALA A 52 -6.30 -1.01 0.48
CA ALA A 52 -5.10 -0.16 0.45
C ALA A 52 -3.85 -0.98 0.09
N GLY A 53 -3.67 -2.18 0.67
CA GLY A 53 -2.58 -3.09 0.33
C GLY A 53 -2.59 -3.53 -1.15
N ILE A 54 -3.76 -3.89 -1.67
CA ILE A 54 -3.92 -4.27 -3.08
C ILE A 54 -3.56 -3.12 -4.02
N ILE A 55 -4.00 -1.90 -3.71
CA ILE A 55 -3.72 -0.71 -4.52
C ILE A 55 -2.24 -0.35 -4.44
N LEU A 56 -1.64 -0.41 -3.24
CA LEU A 56 -0.21 -0.14 -3.03
C LEU A 56 0.66 -1.10 -3.84
N LYS A 57 0.35 -2.40 -3.82
CA LYS A 57 1.00 -3.42 -4.66
C LYS A 57 0.93 -3.03 -6.14
N LYS A 58 -0.26 -2.69 -6.65
CA LYS A 58 -0.45 -2.28 -8.05
C LYS A 58 0.42 -1.07 -8.39
N LYS A 59 0.47 -0.07 -7.51
CA LYS A 59 1.27 1.15 -7.67
C LYS A 59 2.78 0.89 -7.73
N LEU A 60 3.26 -0.10 -6.96
CA LEU A 60 4.69 -0.42 -6.81
C LEU A 60 5.14 -1.63 -7.64
N THR A 61 4.26 -2.20 -8.47
CA THR A 61 4.57 -3.42 -9.24
C THR A 61 5.79 -3.24 -10.16
N LYS A 62 5.97 -2.07 -10.77
CA LYS A 62 7.12 -1.78 -11.65
C LYS A 62 8.27 -1.17 -10.84
N HIS A 63 9.47 -1.74 -10.96
CA HIS A 63 10.66 -1.30 -10.23
C HIS A 63 10.93 0.22 -10.34
N ARG A 64 10.77 0.80 -11.53
CA ARG A 64 10.92 2.25 -11.74
C ARG A 64 10.04 3.14 -10.85
N TYR A 65 8.87 2.66 -10.43
CA TYR A 65 7.98 3.45 -9.56
C TYR A 65 8.46 3.42 -8.11
N TRP A 66 9.08 2.32 -7.70
CA TRP A 66 9.76 2.22 -6.42
C TRP A 66 10.99 3.12 -6.35
N LEU A 67 11.87 3.07 -7.36
CA LEU A 67 13.10 3.87 -7.41
C LEU A 67 12.86 5.39 -7.48
N LYS A 68 11.70 5.81 -8.00
CA LYS A 68 11.31 7.24 -8.03
C LYS A 68 10.93 7.80 -6.67
N LEU A 69 10.71 6.94 -5.66
CA LEU A 69 10.39 7.40 -4.32
C LEU A 69 11.64 7.91 -3.60
N PRO A 70 11.54 9.02 -2.85
CA PRO A 70 12.59 9.43 -1.93
C PRO A 70 12.99 8.28 -1.00
N LEU A 71 14.27 8.23 -0.61
CA LEU A 71 14.78 7.17 0.26
C LEU A 71 14.00 7.09 1.59
N GLU A 72 13.67 8.24 2.18
CA GLU A 72 12.86 8.35 3.39
C GLU A 72 11.47 7.71 3.20
N THR A 73 10.81 7.97 2.07
CA THR A 73 9.53 7.34 1.75
C THR A 73 9.65 5.83 1.61
N ARG A 74 10.74 5.34 0.99
CA ARG A 74 11.00 3.91 0.87
C ARG A 74 11.18 3.27 2.25
N GLN A 75 11.95 3.89 3.13
CA GLN A 75 12.16 3.42 4.51
C GLN A 75 10.86 3.43 5.31
N PHE A 76 10.07 4.51 5.23
CA PHE A 76 8.76 4.59 5.87
C PHE A 76 7.83 3.44 5.44
N VAL A 77 7.74 3.17 4.13
CA VAL A 77 6.92 2.08 3.61
C VAL A 77 7.42 0.72 4.10
N LYS A 78 8.73 0.48 4.07
CA LYS A 78 9.32 -0.77 4.56
C LYS A 78 8.96 -1.04 6.02
N GLN A 79 9.19 -0.06 6.89
CA GLN A 79 8.90 -0.15 8.32
C GLN A 79 7.40 -0.30 8.59
N GLY A 80 6.57 0.51 7.93
CA GLY A 80 5.12 0.47 8.07
C GLY A 80 4.55 -0.89 7.68
N LEU A 81 4.96 -1.45 6.53
CA LEU A 81 4.49 -2.77 6.08
C LEU A 81 4.94 -3.90 7.01
N MET A 82 6.17 -3.86 7.50
CA MET A 82 6.68 -4.82 8.50
C MET A 82 5.84 -4.79 9.77
N GLN A 83 5.63 -3.59 10.34
CA GLN A 83 4.85 -3.40 11.56
C GLN A 83 3.40 -3.85 11.35
N SER A 84 2.77 -3.45 10.24
CA SER A 84 1.41 -3.86 9.91
C SER A 84 1.28 -5.37 9.73
N LEU A 85 2.26 -6.05 9.11
CA LEU A 85 2.22 -7.50 8.94
C LEU A 85 2.19 -8.24 10.27
N VAL A 86 2.98 -7.78 11.24
CA VAL A 86 3.07 -8.36 12.59
C VAL A 86 1.79 -8.05 13.39
N ASN A 87 1.32 -6.81 13.35
CA ASN A 87 0.27 -6.33 14.26
C ASN A 87 -1.16 -6.62 13.80
N ASP A 88 -1.43 -6.70 12.48
CA ASP A 88 -2.78 -6.97 12.01
C ASP A 88 -3.26 -8.34 12.50
N GLN A 89 -4.56 -8.54 12.65
CA GLN A 89 -5.14 -9.82 13.03
C GLN A 89 -5.84 -10.51 11.84
N GLU A 90 -6.11 -9.75 10.79
CA GLU A 90 -6.91 -10.19 9.66
C GLU A 90 -6.04 -10.85 8.60
N LYS A 91 -6.32 -12.14 8.35
CA LYS A 91 -5.55 -12.94 7.39
C LYS A 91 -5.55 -12.35 5.99
N SER A 92 -6.67 -11.78 5.55
CA SER A 92 -6.80 -11.14 4.24
C SER A 92 -5.89 -9.91 4.11
N VAL A 93 -5.79 -9.11 5.18
CA VAL A 93 -4.91 -7.94 5.23
C VAL A 93 -3.45 -8.36 5.25
N LYS A 94 -3.07 -9.35 6.09
CA LYS A 94 -1.72 -9.92 6.11
C LYS A 94 -1.30 -10.46 4.75
N THR A 95 -2.21 -11.12 4.05
CA THR A 95 -1.95 -11.63 2.68
C THR A 95 -1.69 -10.47 1.72
N ALA A 96 -2.50 -9.41 1.76
CA ALA A 96 -2.28 -8.22 0.92
C ALA A 96 -0.93 -7.56 1.23
N ILE A 97 -0.58 -7.37 2.51
CA ILE A 97 0.71 -6.81 2.95
C ILE A 97 1.87 -7.69 2.46
N GLY A 98 1.80 -9.01 2.67
CA GLY A 98 2.82 -9.95 2.22
C GLY A 98 3.03 -9.91 0.70
N GLN A 99 1.97 -9.70 -0.09
CA GLN A 99 2.11 -9.49 -1.53
C GLN A 99 2.80 -8.18 -1.90
N VAL A 100 2.60 -7.10 -1.13
CA VAL A 100 3.36 -5.84 -1.33
C VAL A 100 4.83 -6.08 -1.01
N ILE A 101 5.14 -6.67 0.16
CA ILE A 101 6.50 -7.00 0.57
C ILE A 101 7.18 -7.89 -0.47
N GLY A 102 6.51 -8.92 -0.98
CA GLY A 102 7.04 -9.80 -2.01
C GLY A 102 7.38 -9.09 -3.33
N VAL A 103 6.67 -8.01 -3.68
CA VAL A 103 7.04 -7.14 -4.81
C VAL A 103 8.28 -6.33 -4.48
N LEU A 104 8.34 -5.74 -3.29
CA LEU A 104 9.46 -4.89 -2.87
C LEU A 104 10.77 -5.69 -2.70
N ILE A 105 10.71 -6.91 -2.17
CA ILE A 105 11.86 -7.83 -2.10
C ILE A 105 12.53 -7.95 -3.47
N ARG A 106 11.74 -8.18 -4.54
CA ARG A 106 12.28 -8.34 -5.89
C ARG A 106 13.00 -7.09 -6.39
N HIS A 107 12.56 -5.92 -5.94
CA HIS A 107 13.20 -4.64 -6.28
C HIS A 107 14.46 -4.39 -5.48
N GLU A 108 14.52 -4.88 -4.23
CA GLU A 108 15.60 -4.60 -3.27
C GLU A 108 16.74 -5.61 -3.29
N ILE A 109 16.49 -6.85 -3.72
CA ILE A 109 17.50 -7.93 -3.82
C ILE A 109 18.76 -7.49 -4.61
N PRO A 110 18.65 -6.86 -5.80
CA PRO A 110 19.83 -6.49 -6.59
C PRO A 110 20.76 -5.50 -5.89
N GLU A 111 20.24 -4.69 -4.96
CA GLU A 111 20.99 -3.61 -4.29
C GLU A 111 21.29 -3.92 -2.81
N ASN A 112 20.94 -5.12 -2.32
CA ASN A 112 20.97 -5.46 -0.89
C ASN A 112 20.24 -4.41 -0.02
N GLY A 113 19.19 -3.80 -0.56
CA GLY A 113 18.62 -2.57 0.02
C GLY A 113 17.64 -2.82 1.16
N TRP A 114 17.37 -4.08 1.54
CA TRP A 114 16.48 -4.43 2.65
C TRP A 114 17.06 -5.56 3.53
N PRO A 115 18.18 -5.33 4.21
CA PRO A 115 18.86 -6.34 5.04
C PRO A 115 18.01 -6.82 6.22
N GLU A 116 17.18 -5.98 6.80
CA GLU A 116 16.36 -6.30 7.99
C GLU A 116 15.33 -7.41 7.75
N LEU A 117 14.99 -7.68 6.50
CA LEU A 117 14.04 -8.72 6.11
C LEU A 117 14.72 -10.09 5.86
N MET A 118 16.05 -10.10 5.69
CA MET A 118 16.83 -11.29 5.36
C MET A 118 17.56 -11.88 6.57
N GLN A 119 17.35 -11.33 7.76
CA GLN A 119 17.85 -11.82 9.05
C GLN A 119 16.80 -12.67 9.73
#